data_AF-A0A7V2E9K3-F1
#
_entry.id   AF-A0A7V2E9K3-F1
#
_cell.length_a   1.000
_cell.length_b   1.000
_cell.length_c   1.000
_cell.angle_alpha   90.00
_cell.angle_beta   90.00
_cell.angle_gamma   90.00
#
_symmetry.space_group_name_H-M   'P 1'
#
loop_
_entity.id
_entity.type
_entity.pdbx_description
1 polymer ?
#
loop_
_entity_poly.entity_id
_entity_poly.type
_entity_poly.pdbx_seq_one_letter_code
_entity_poly.pdbx_strand_id
1 'polypeptide(L)'
;MTDYDFRQIIIKPDNVPIVGMVYLVAFFSWFALRRAVINDQRTAQGLPTLEKLEEEKVLVWPDLVYTELICMVIVTVVLIIWSVGLPAPLEQPAASAKTPNPSKAPWYFLGLQEMLVYYDPWLAGVVFPSLIIFGLMAIPYIDFNQKGNGYFTFAERPFAIVTFGFGFIVLWVTLIFLGTFLRGPNWNFFGPFETWTKSKLVPLNNVDLSEYFWVRMLNIVWPSPASGGVILMRELPGIVLVLLYFLVLPPLLAKTIFRQFFIRMGFARYFVMVNLLLVMAALPIKMILRWAFNLKYIIGIPEYFFNI
;
A
#
# COMPACT_ATOMS: atom_id res chain seq x y z
N MET A 1 13.80 1.35 26.37
CA MET A 1 14.29 0.48 25.27
C MET A 1 14.83 -0.81 25.89
N THR A 2 13.96 -1.70 26.37
CA THR A 2 14.30 -2.82 27.26
C THR A 2 14.21 -4.21 26.62
N ASP A 3 13.85 -4.30 25.34
CA ASP A 3 13.74 -5.57 24.61
C ASP A 3 14.96 -5.79 23.71
N TYR A 4 15.73 -6.82 24.02
CA TYR A 4 16.96 -7.20 23.31
C TYR A 4 16.65 -7.66 21.87
N ASP A 5 15.53 -8.36 21.67
CA ASP A 5 15.14 -8.91 20.36
C ASP A 5 14.74 -7.79 19.39
N PHE A 6 13.94 -6.83 19.86
CA PHE A 6 13.53 -5.68 19.05
C PHE A 6 14.72 -4.81 18.62
N ARG A 7 15.71 -4.63 19.51
CA ARG A 7 16.94 -3.91 19.19
C ARG A 7 17.76 -4.63 18.11
N GLN A 8 17.87 -5.95 18.18
CA GLN A 8 18.57 -6.73 17.15
C GLN A 8 17.89 -6.66 15.79
N ILE A 9 16.56 -6.65 15.76
CA ILE A 9 15.80 -6.49 14.52
C ILE A 9 16.09 -5.12 13.89
N ILE A 10 16.01 -4.02 14.67
CA ILE A 10 16.23 -2.66 14.14
C ILE A 10 17.64 -2.48 13.59
N ILE A 11 18.66 -3.03 14.27
CA ILE A 11 20.07 -2.81 13.93
C ILE A 11 20.53 -3.71 12.78
N LYS A 12 19.71 -4.69 12.34
CA LYS A 12 20.05 -5.53 11.18
C LYS A 12 20.36 -4.64 9.97
N PRO A 13 21.48 -4.84 9.24
CA PRO A 13 21.84 -4.01 8.10
C PRO A 13 20.72 -3.82 7.06
N ASP A 14 19.92 -4.86 6.82
CA ASP A 14 18.74 -4.83 5.95
C ASP A 14 17.65 -3.82 6.36
N ASN A 15 17.55 -3.54 7.65
CA ASN A 15 16.46 -2.75 8.23
C ASN A 15 16.84 -1.27 8.39
N VAL A 16 18.13 -0.93 8.31
CA VAL A 16 18.61 0.47 8.41
C VAL A 16 17.96 1.38 7.35
N PRO A 17 17.85 1.00 6.07
CA PRO A 17 17.15 1.81 5.07
C PRO A 17 15.68 2.07 5.42
N ILE A 18 15.03 1.10 6.08
CA ILE A 18 13.61 1.15 6.43
C ILE A 18 13.40 2.11 7.61
N VAL A 19 14.30 2.06 8.59
CA VAL A 19 14.34 3.04 9.69
C VAL A 19 14.54 4.45 9.12
N GLY A 20 15.52 4.63 8.22
CA GLY A 20 15.75 5.89 7.52
C GLY A 20 14.50 6.37 6.76
N MET A 21 13.85 5.47 6.02
CA MET A 21 12.61 5.75 5.30
C MET A 21 11.51 6.25 6.24
N VAL A 22 11.29 5.63 7.40
CA VAL A 22 10.27 6.07 8.37
C VAL A 22 10.54 7.51 8.82
N TYR A 23 11.78 7.84 9.18
CA TYR A 23 12.15 9.21 9.57
C TYR A 23 11.99 10.22 8.43
N LEU A 24 12.45 9.87 7.22
CA LEU A 24 12.35 10.73 6.05
C LEU A 24 10.89 10.97 5.65
N VAL A 25 10.06 9.92 5.59
CA VAL A 25 8.64 10.03 5.28
C VAL A 25 7.93 10.88 6.33
N ALA A 26 8.21 10.68 7.62
CA ALA A 26 7.62 11.48 8.68
C ALA A 26 8.02 12.96 8.56
N PHE A 27 9.31 13.24 8.36
CA PHE A 27 9.82 14.60 8.22
C PHE A 27 9.26 15.30 6.98
N PHE A 28 9.34 14.69 5.80
CA PHE A 28 8.87 15.30 4.55
C PHE A 28 7.34 15.45 4.53
N SER A 29 6.59 14.51 5.09
CA SER A 29 5.14 14.64 5.23
C SER A 29 4.78 15.80 6.17
N TRP A 30 5.46 15.89 7.32
CA TRP A 30 5.29 17.02 8.25
C TRP A 30 5.67 18.35 7.60
N PHE A 31 6.82 18.41 6.91
CA PHE A 31 7.29 19.62 6.23
C PHE A 31 6.30 20.10 5.16
N ALA A 32 5.85 19.19 4.30
CA ALA A 32 4.88 19.51 3.25
C ALA A 32 3.55 20.00 3.84
N LEU A 33 3.02 19.33 4.87
CA LEU A 33 1.80 19.74 5.55
C LEU A 33 1.97 21.07 6.30
N ARG A 34 3.12 21.28 6.93
CA ARG A 34 3.43 22.54 7.63
C ARG A 34 3.48 23.71 6.66
N ARG A 35 4.15 23.55 5.52
CA ARG A 35 4.19 24.56 4.43
C ARG A 35 2.78 24.81 3.87
N ALA A 36 2.00 23.74 3.65
CA ALA A 36 0.62 23.84 3.19
C ALA A 36 -0.26 24.67 4.14
N VAL A 37 -0.19 24.40 5.45
CA VAL A 37 -0.96 25.16 6.46
C VAL A 37 -0.57 26.64 6.48
N ILE A 38 0.73 26.96 6.39
CA ILE A 38 1.19 28.35 6.37
C ILE A 38 0.68 29.05 5.10
N ASN A 39 0.80 28.41 3.94
CA ASN A 39 0.31 28.95 2.68
C ASN A 39 -1.21 29.13 2.67
N ASP A 40 -1.97 28.19 3.23
CA ASP A 40 -3.42 28.28 3.32
C ASP A 40 -3.83 29.46 4.23
N GLN A 41 -3.14 29.68 5.36
CA GLN A 41 -3.35 30.84 6.22
C GLN A 41 -3.05 32.17 5.52
N ARG A 42 -1.94 32.22 4.77
CA ARG A 42 -1.56 33.42 4.00
C ARG A 42 -2.58 33.72 2.91
N THR A 43 -3.01 32.68 2.18
CA THR A 43 -4.02 32.80 1.12
C THR A 43 -5.36 33.27 1.70
N ALA A 44 -5.75 32.78 2.88
CA ALA A 44 -6.95 33.25 3.59
C ALA A 44 -6.86 34.74 4.00
N GLN A 45 -5.64 35.25 4.24
CA GLN A 45 -5.37 36.67 4.51
C GLN A 45 -5.20 37.51 3.22
N GLY A 46 -5.33 36.91 2.03
CA GLY A 46 -5.08 37.59 0.76
C GLY A 46 -3.59 37.85 0.47
N LEU A 47 -2.68 37.24 1.24
CA LEU A 47 -1.23 37.35 1.04
C LEU A 47 -0.73 36.32 0.02
N PRO A 48 0.38 36.61 -0.70
CA PRO A 48 0.99 35.63 -1.60
C PRO A 48 1.56 34.43 -0.83
N THR A 49 1.57 33.26 -1.48
CA THR A 49 2.20 32.03 -0.96
C THR A 49 3.71 32.25 -0.77
N LEU A 50 4.33 31.43 0.10
CA LEU A 50 5.76 31.52 0.39
C LEU A 50 6.61 31.35 -0.88
N GLU A 51 6.22 30.44 -1.77
CA GLU A 51 6.92 30.18 -3.03
C GLU A 51 6.87 31.37 -3.99
N LYS A 52 5.83 32.21 -3.91
CA LYS A 52 5.73 33.44 -4.71
C LYS A 52 6.54 34.60 -4.14
N LEU A 53 6.88 34.55 -2.85
CA LEU A 53 7.79 35.54 -2.27
C LEU A 53 9.24 35.29 -2.71
N GLU A 54 9.57 34.04 -3.05
CA GLU A 54 10.88 33.57 -3.47
C GLU A 54 10.94 33.35 -4.99
N GLU A 55 10.23 34.16 -5.79
CA GLU A 55 10.13 33.99 -7.26
C GLU A 55 11.42 34.36 -8.04
N GLU A 56 12.54 34.57 -7.34
CA GLU A 56 13.81 34.90 -7.97
C GLU A 56 14.30 33.72 -8.84
N LYS A 57 14.41 33.96 -10.15
CA LYS A 57 14.88 32.96 -11.10
C LYS A 57 16.39 33.07 -11.22
N VAL A 58 17.07 31.95 -10.99
CA VAL A 58 18.51 31.80 -11.20
C VAL A 58 18.79 31.14 -12.55
N LEU A 59 20.03 31.26 -13.05
CA LEU A 59 20.41 30.62 -14.30
C LEU A 59 20.60 29.12 -14.07
N VAL A 60 20.18 28.29 -15.04
CA VAL A 60 20.41 26.84 -14.97
C VAL A 60 21.92 26.55 -14.93
N TRP A 61 22.67 27.24 -15.78
CA TRP A 61 24.12 27.25 -15.75
C TRP A 61 24.59 28.67 -15.43
N PRO A 62 25.46 28.88 -14.41
CA PRO A 62 26.15 27.87 -13.62
C PRO A 62 25.37 27.36 -12.39
N ASP A 63 24.38 28.11 -11.89
CA ASP A 63 23.90 27.99 -10.51
C ASP A 63 23.32 26.61 -10.15
N LEU A 64 22.39 26.09 -10.97
CA LEU A 64 21.79 24.77 -10.72
C LEU A 64 22.81 23.64 -10.92
N VAL A 65 23.57 23.67 -12.02
CA VAL A 65 24.48 22.57 -12.37
C VAL A 65 25.60 22.38 -11.34
N TYR A 66 26.20 23.45 -10.83
CA TYR A 66 27.22 23.32 -9.77
C TYR A 66 26.60 22.82 -8.47
N THR A 67 25.40 23.28 -8.12
CA THR A 67 24.69 22.79 -6.92
C THR A 67 24.39 21.29 -7.03
N GLU A 68 23.89 20.83 -8.18
CA GLU A 68 23.63 19.41 -8.44
C GLU A 68 24.92 18.58 -8.42
N LEU A 69 26.02 19.09 -8.98
CA LEU A 69 27.32 18.42 -8.94
C LEU A 69 27.82 18.25 -7.49
N ILE A 70 27.72 19.30 -6.66
CA ILE A 70 28.10 19.24 -5.24
C ILE A 70 27.22 18.20 -4.52
N CYS A 71 25.91 18.24 -4.73
CA CYS A 71 24.99 17.24 -4.17
C CYS A 71 25.34 15.82 -4.62
N MET A 72 25.67 15.61 -5.89
CA MET A 72 26.06 14.31 -6.44
C MET A 72 27.32 13.78 -5.75
N VAL A 73 28.35 14.62 -5.59
CA VAL A 73 29.59 14.25 -4.90
C VAL A 73 29.31 13.89 -3.44
N ILE A 74 28.54 14.71 -2.73
CA ILE A 74 28.18 14.44 -1.33
C ILE A 74 27.41 13.12 -1.21
N VAL A 75 26.38 12.90 -2.03
CA VAL A 75 25.58 11.66 -2.02
C VAL A 75 26.47 10.45 -2.34
N THR A 76 27.39 10.57 -3.30
CA THR A 76 28.32 9.49 -3.64
C THR A 76 29.23 9.14 -2.46
N VAL A 77 29.80 10.15 -1.79
CA VAL A 77 30.63 9.95 -0.59
C VAL A 77 29.81 9.28 0.52
N VAL A 78 28.58 9.74 0.77
CA VAL A 78 27.67 9.12 1.75
C VAL A 78 27.37 7.66 1.41
N LEU A 79 27.09 7.34 0.15
CA LEU A 79 26.83 5.97 -0.29
C LEU A 79 28.07 5.07 -0.16
N ILE A 80 29.27 5.59 -0.43
CA ILE A 80 30.53 4.85 -0.23
C ILE A 80 30.72 4.56 1.27
N ILE A 81 30.57 5.56 2.13
CA ILE A 81 30.68 5.38 3.59
C ILE A 81 29.65 4.36 4.09
N TRP A 82 28.40 4.45 3.61
CA TRP A 82 27.35 3.50 3.94
C TRP A 82 27.72 2.08 3.49
N SER A 83 28.20 1.91 2.25
CA SER A 83 28.59 0.61 1.70
C SER A 83 29.75 -0.03 2.45
N VAL A 84 30.65 0.76 3.03
CA VAL A 84 31.77 0.26 3.84
C VAL A 84 31.31 -0.03 5.28
N GLY A 85 30.46 0.83 5.86
CA GLY A 85 30.02 0.73 7.25
C GLY A 85 28.94 -0.32 7.51
N LEU A 86 28.13 -0.67 6.51
CA LEU A 86 27.05 -1.64 6.63
C LEU A 86 27.26 -2.78 5.62
N PRO A 87 27.81 -3.93 6.05
CA PRO A 87 28.07 -5.03 5.14
C PRO A 87 26.76 -5.56 4.55
N ALA A 88 26.80 -5.88 3.26
CA ALA A 88 25.68 -6.51 2.57
C ALA A 88 25.37 -7.87 3.25
N PRO A 89 24.10 -8.13 3.60
CA PRO A 89 23.68 -9.39 4.20
C PRO A 89 23.55 -10.45 3.10
N LEU A 90 24.70 -10.90 2.61
CA LEU A 90 24.78 -11.98 1.64
C LEU A 90 24.56 -13.31 2.37
N GLU A 91 23.50 -14.01 1.98
CA GLU A 91 23.24 -15.38 2.45
C GLU A 91 24.21 -16.38 1.81
N GLN A 92 24.24 -17.60 2.35
CA GLN A 92 25.00 -18.71 1.76
C GLN A 92 24.54 -18.98 0.31
N PRO A 93 25.39 -19.58 -0.54
CA PRO A 93 25.00 -19.99 -1.88
C PRO A 93 23.70 -20.78 -1.88
N ALA A 94 22.85 -20.51 -2.88
CA ALA A 94 21.51 -21.08 -2.95
C ALA A 94 21.56 -22.62 -2.90
N ALA A 95 20.69 -23.21 -2.08
CA ALA A 95 20.55 -24.65 -1.95
C ALA A 95 19.07 -25.04 -2.07
N SER A 96 18.75 -25.95 -2.99
CA SER A 96 17.37 -26.43 -3.18
C SER A 96 16.81 -27.17 -1.96
N ALA A 97 17.68 -27.65 -1.07
CA ALA A 97 17.29 -28.41 0.12
C ALA A 97 16.90 -27.53 1.33
N LYS A 98 17.13 -26.21 1.30
CA LYS A 98 16.88 -25.32 2.44
C LYS A 98 16.29 -23.99 2.00
N THR A 99 15.03 -23.77 2.36
CA THR A 99 14.39 -22.45 2.24
C THR A 99 14.64 -21.66 3.52
N PRO A 100 15.18 -20.42 3.45
CA PRO A 100 15.34 -19.55 4.62
C PRO A 100 14.00 -19.29 5.30
N ASN A 101 13.99 -19.23 6.64
CA ASN A 101 12.81 -18.92 7.43
C ASN A 101 13.13 -17.85 8.50
N PRO A 102 12.53 -16.65 8.42
CA PRO A 102 11.62 -16.18 7.36
C PRO A 102 12.39 -15.86 6.06
N SER A 103 11.75 -16.07 4.91
CA SER A 103 12.24 -15.56 3.63
C SER A 103 11.67 -14.15 3.44
N LYS A 104 12.49 -13.11 3.70
CA LYS A 104 12.10 -11.71 3.51
C LYS A 104 12.60 -11.24 2.14
N ALA A 105 11.71 -10.58 1.39
CA ALA A 105 12.06 -9.88 0.16
C ALA A 105 12.90 -8.63 0.48
N PRO A 106 13.62 -8.07 -0.52
CA PRO A 106 14.23 -6.76 -0.39
C PRO A 106 13.21 -5.71 0.05
N TRP A 107 13.67 -4.72 0.82
CA TRP A 107 12.80 -3.78 1.52
C TRP A 107 11.79 -3.02 0.63
N TYR A 108 12.17 -2.73 -0.61
CA TYR A 108 11.31 -2.07 -1.60
C TYR A 108 10.17 -2.97 -2.12
N PHE A 109 10.23 -4.29 -1.89
CA PHE A 109 9.17 -5.25 -2.18
C PHE A 109 8.42 -5.75 -0.94
N LEU A 110 8.81 -5.36 0.27
CA LEU A 110 8.17 -5.86 1.50
C LEU A 110 6.69 -5.51 1.59
N GLY A 111 6.28 -4.35 1.07
CA GLY A 111 4.86 -3.99 1.00
C GLY A 111 4.05 -4.98 0.16
N LEU A 112 4.57 -5.35 -1.02
CA LEU A 112 3.96 -6.38 -1.88
C LEU A 112 4.00 -7.76 -1.23
N GLN A 113 5.09 -8.08 -0.54
CA GLN A 113 5.20 -9.34 0.17
C GLN A 113 4.16 -9.46 1.28
N GLU A 114 3.91 -8.38 2.02
CA GLU A 114 2.86 -8.36 3.04
C GLU A 114 1.45 -8.50 2.42
N MET A 115 1.23 -7.98 1.20
CA MET A 115 -0.02 -8.19 0.46
C MET A 115 -0.28 -9.67 0.12
N LEU A 116 0.77 -10.50 -0.06
CA LEU A 116 0.63 -11.95 -0.30
C LEU A 116 0.01 -12.72 0.87
N VAL A 117 -0.07 -12.12 2.05
CA VAL A 117 -0.79 -12.73 3.19
C VAL A 117 -2.30 -12.69 2.96
N TYR A 118 -2.79 -11.70 2.23
CA TYR A 118 -4.22 -11.42 2.04
C TYR A 118 -4.74 -11.84 0.67
N TYR A 119 -3.85 -11.93 -0.32
CA TYR A 119 -4.20 -12.22 -1.71
C TYR A 119 -3.29 -13.28 -2.31
N ASP A 120 -3.84 -14.03 -3.27
CA ASP A 120 -3.06 -15.00 -4.03
C ASP A 120 -1.99 -14.31 -4.90
N PRO A 121 -0.91 -15.04 -5.27
CA PRO A 121 0.25 -14.47 -5.95
C PRO A 121 -0.04 -13.71 -7.25
N TRP A 122 -1.06 -14.11 -8.02
CA TRP A 122 -1.40 -13.45 -9.28
C TRP A 122 -2.03 -12.06 -9.05
N LEU A 123 -2.84 -11.88 -7.99
CA LEU A 123 -3.42 -10.59 -7.63
C LEU A 123 -2.37 -9.66 -7.04
N ALA A 124 -1.68 -10.11 -5.99
CA ALA A 124 -0.68 -9.31 -5.28
C ALA A 124 0.59 -9.05 -6.11
N GLY A 125 1.01 -10.01 -6.93
CA GLY A 125 2.24 -9.93 -7.71
C GLY A 125 2.10 -9.30 -9.09
N VAL A 126 0.91 -9.34 -9.72
CA VAL A 126 0.72 -8.87 -11.10
C VAL A 126 -0.38 -7.82 -11.20
N VAL A 127 -1.61 -8.14 -10.79
CA VAL A 127 -2.78 -7.27 -11.00
C VAL A 127 -2.67 -5.96 -10.22
N PHE A 128 -2.46 -6.01 -8.90
CA PHE A 128 -2.39 -4.79 -8.09
C PHE A 128 -1.19 -3.90 -8.45
N PRO A 129 0.05 -4.42 -8.64
CA PRO A 129 1.17 -3.60 -9.11
C PRO A 129 0.86 -2.92 -10.45
N SER A 130 0.26 -3.64 -11.39
CA SER A 130 -0.13 -3.07 -12.69
C SER A 130 -1.16 -1.95 -12.53
N LEU A 131 -2.20 -2.17 -11.71
CA LEU A 131 -3.23 -1.17 -11.43
C LEU A 131 -2.69 0.06 -10.68
N ILE A 132 -1.71 -0.11 -9.79
CA ILE A 132 -1.03 1.01 -9.13
C ILE A 132 -0.29 1.85 -10.17
N ILE A 133 0.48 1.22 -11.06
CA ILE A 133 1.24 1.92 -12.11
C ILE A 133 0.30 2.66 -13.06
N PHE A 134 -0.70 1.97 -13.61
CA PHE A 134 -1.69 2.61 -14.50
C PHE A 134 -2.51 3.67 -13.78
N GLY A 135 -2.81 3.47 -12.49
CA GLY A 135 -3.50 4.45 -11.67
C GLY A 135 -2.69 5.74 -11.50
N LEU A 136 -1.39 5.63 -11.22
CA LEU A 136 -0.48 6.78 -11.14
C LEU A 136 -0.35 7.50 -12.48
N MET A 137 -0.25 6.77 -13.59
CA MET A 137 -0.26 7.34 -14.94
C MET A 137 -1.58 8.02 -15.30
N ALA A 138 -2.70 7.57 -14.72
CA ALA A 138 -4.02 8.14 -14.96
C ALA A 138 -4.25 9.46 -14.21
N ILE A 139 -3.49 9.76 -13.15
CA ILE A 139 -3.69 10.96 -12.30
C ILE A 139 -3.83 12.26 -13.10
N PRO A 140 -2.95 12.59 -14.08
CA PRO A 140 -3.08 13.84 -14.84
C PRO A 140 -4.35 13.93 -15.69
N TYR A 141 -4.96 12.80 -16.03
CA TYR A 141 -6.16 12.73 -16.86
C TYR A 141 -7.45 12.72 -16.04
N ILE A 142 -7.39 12.28 -14.78
CA ILE A 142 -8.53 12.23 -13.86
C ILE A 142 -8.60 13.45 -12.93
N ASP A 143 -7.47 14.07 -12.59
CA ASP A 143 -7.44 15.28 -11.77
C ASP A 143 -7.81 16.51 -12.62
N PHE A 144 -8.99 17.06 -12.37
CA PHE A 144 -9.49 18.27 -13.03
C PHE A 144 -9.14 19.55 -12.26
N ASN A 145 -8.60 19.45 -11.05
CA ASN A 145 -8.26 20.62 -10.25
C ASN A 145 -6.88 21.13 -10.66
N GLN A 146 -6.79 22.39 -11.10
CA GLN A 146 -5.53 23.02 -11.52
C GLN A 146 -4.86 23.84 -10.40
N LYS A 147 -5.55 24.09 -9.28
CA LYS A 147 -5.01 24.87 -8.14
C LYS A 147 -4.04 24.05 -7.31
N GLY A 148 -3.07 24.62 -6.62
CA GLY A 148 -2.09 23.84 -5.84
C GLY A 148 -1.01 23.16 -6.68
N ASN A 149 -0.80 23.62 -7.93
CA ASN A 149 0.33 23.21 -8.75
C ASN A 149 1.53 24.13 -8.44
N GLY A 150 2.64 23.55 -7.99
CA GLY A 150 3.89 24.30 -7.76
C GLY A 150 3.99 25.03 -6.42
N TYR A 151 3.03 24.84 -5.51
CA TYR A 151 3.10 25.34 -4.14
C TYR A 151 2.37 24.38 -3.20
N PHE A 152 2.74 24.40 -1.91
CA PHE A 152 2.07 23.57 -0.91
C PHE A 152 0.72 24.20 -0.50
N THR A 153 -0.36 23.43 -0.56
CA THR A 153 -1.70 23.80 -0.08
C THR A 153 -2.45 22.53 0.31
N PHE A 154 -3.25 22.57 1.37
CA PHE A 154 -4.14 21.47 1.76
C PHE A 154 -5.59 21.81 1.43
N ALA A 155 -6.00 23.05 1.71
CA ALA A 155 -7.37 23.52 1.54
C ALA A 155 -7.87 23.44 0.09
N GLU A 156 -6.99 23.60 -0.91
CA GLU A 156 -7.38 23.59 -2.32
C GLU A 156 -7.50 22.17 -2.91
N ARG A 157 -6.88 21.16 -2.30
CA ARG A 157 -6.85 19.77 -2.81
C ARG A 157 -6.99 18.68 -1.71
N PRO A 158 -7.94 18.79 -0.76
CA PRO A 158 -8.01 17.86 0.37
C PRO A 158 -8.24 16.43 -0.10
N PHE A 159 -9.09 16.22 -1.11
CA PHE A 159 -9.39 14.89 -1.64
C PHE A 159 -8.14 14.21 -2.23
N ALA A 160 -7.38 14.89 -3.09
CA ALA A 160 -6.19 14.32 -3.73
C ALA A 160 -5.10 14.00 -2.69
N ILE A 161 -4.86 14.92 -1.75
CA ILE A 161 -3.83 14.77 -0.71
C ILE A 161 -4.18 13.64 0.26
N VAL A 162 -5.43 13.59 0.74
CA VAL A 162 -5.89 12.53 1.65
C VAL A 162 -5.87 11.17 0.94
N THR A 163 -6.34 11.09 -0.31
CA THR A 163 -6.34 9.84 -1.08
C THR A 163 -4.92 9.33 -1.31
N PHE A 164 -4.01 10.21 -1.77
CA PHE A 164 -2.61 9.85 -1.98
C PHE A 164 -1.93 9.47 -0.66
N GLY A 165 -2.12 10.26 0.39
CA GLY A 165 -1.58 9.99 1.73
C GLY A 165 -2.10 8.68 2.30
N PHE A 166 -3.36 8.34 2.09
CA PHE A 166 -3.92 7.04 2.47
C PHE A 166 -3.23 5.89 1.72
N GLY A 167 -3.14 5.97 0.39
CA GLY A 167 -2.48 4.92 -0.41
C GLY A 167 -0.98 4.78 -0.10
N PHE A 168 -0.26 5.88 0.01
CA PHE A 168 1.18 5.88 0.22
C PHE A 168 1.58 5.63 1.68
N ILE A 169 1.06 6.41 2.63
CA ILE A 169 1.48 6.34 4.04
C ILE A 169 0.76 5.20 4.77
N VAL A 170 -0.58 5.17 4.67
CA VAL A 170 -1.40 4.23 5.46
C VAL A 170 -1.34 2.83 4.88
N LEU A 171 -1.35 2.66 3.56
CA LEU A 171 -1.22 1.34 2.96
C LEU A 171 0.26 0.99 2.74
N TRP A 172 0.96 1.68 1.83
CA TRP A 172 2.28 1.23 1.39
C TRP A 172 3.35 1.22 2.50
N VAL A 173 3.58 2.35 3.15
CA VAL A 173 4.62 2.49 4.19
C VAL A 173 4.31 1.62 5.41
N THR A 174 3.05 1.54 5.81
CA THR A 174 2.64 0.69 6.94
C THR A 174 2.83 -0.79 6.62
N LEU A 175 2.49 -1.27 5.42
CA LEU A 175 2.74 -2.67 5.04
C LEU A 175 4.24 -3.01 5.04
N ILE A 176 5.10 -2.10 4.56
CA ILE A 176 6.56 -2.27 4.67
C ILE A 176 6.95 -2.37 6.15
N PHE A 177 6.44 -1.48 7.00
CA PHE A 177 6.72 -1.51 8.44
C PHE A 177 6.28 -2.82 9.10
N LEU A 178 5.06 -3.29 8.81
CA LEU A 178 4.52 -4.56 9.33
C LEU A 178 5.40 -5.75 8.88
N GLY A 179 5.71 -5.84 7.58
CA GLY A 179 6.57 -6.90 7.03
C GLY A 179 7.99 -6.90 7.61
N THR A 180 8.50 -5.72 7.94
CA THR A 180 9.86 -5.58 8.48
C THR A 180 9.92 -5.96 9.95
N PHE A 181 9.10 -5.32 10.77
CA PHE A 181 9.27 -5.31 12.23
C PHE A 181 8.31 -6.25 12.97
N LEU A 182 7.19 -6.64 12.37
CA LEU A 182 6.17 -7.46 13.04
C LEU A 182 6.00 -8.86 12.42
N ARG A 183 6.58 -9.12 11.23
CA ARG A 183 6.64 -10.46 10.62
C ARG A 183 7.90 -11.20 11.01
N GLY A 184 7.73 -12.27 11.79
CA GLY A 184 8.80 -13.12 12.29
C GLY A 184 8.85 -14.51 11.63
N PRO A 185 9.38 -15.53 12.32
CA PRO A 185 9.44 -16.91 11.83
C PRO A 185 8.07 -17.41 11.33
N ASN A 186 8.06 -18.20 10.25
CA ASN A 186 6.87 -18.71 9.57
C ASN A 186 5.93 -17.60 9.04
N TRP A 187 6.44 -16.38 8.86
CA TRP A 187 5.64 -15.20 8.52
C TRP A 187 4.52 -14.89 9.53
N ASN A 188 4.66 -15.37 10.77
CA ASN A 188 3.70 -15.09 11.82
C ASN A 188 3.80 -13.65 12.30
N PHE A 189 2.66 -13.13 12.75
CA PHE A 189 2.60 -11.82 13.37
C PHE A 189 3.09 -11.91 14.83
N PHE A 190 4.00 -11.01 15.17
CA PHE A 190 4.48 -10.79 16.52
C PHE A 190 4.18 -9.35 16.90
N GLY A 191 3.53 -9.16 18.04
CA GLY A 191 3.20 -7.83 18.53
C GLY A 191 4.46 -7.01 18.85
N PRO A 192 4.33 -5.68 19.01
CA PRO A 192 5.41 -4.88 19.55
C PRO A 192 5.86 -5.45 20.90
N PHE A 193 7.17 -5.71 21.04
CA PHE A 193 7.80 -6.27 22.24
C PHE A 193 7.44 -7.74 22.58
N GLU A 194 6.85 -8.48 21.64
CA GLU A 194 6.68 -9.93 21.77
C GLU A 194 7.96 -10.65 21.33
N THR A 195 8.43 -11.62 22.13
CA THR A 195 9.64 -12.39 21.80
C THR A 195 9.40 -13.35 20.63
N TRP A 196 10.35 -13.39 19.70
CA TRP A 196 10.20 -14.16 18.46
C TRP A 196 10.58 -15.62 18.65
N THR A 197 9.58 -16.47 18.91
CA THR A 197 9.80 -17.91 19.07
C THR A 197 9.43 -18.68 17.81
N LYS A 198 10.32 -19.56 17.32
CA LYS A 198 10.09 -20.39 16.12
C LYS A 198 8.95 -21.40 16.28
N SER A 199 8.63 -21.80 17.51
CA SER A 199 7.57 -22.76 17.83
C SER A 199 6.16 -22.15 17.82
N LYS A 200 6.02 -20.82 17.69
CA LYS A 200 4.71 -20.19 17.53
C LYS A 200 4.13 -20.65 16.19
N LEU A 201 3.14 -21.53 16.26
CA LEU A 201 2.33 -21.98 15.13
C LEU A 201 0.92 -21.43 15.35
N VAL A 202 0.56 -20.39 14.61
CA VAL A 202 -0.81 -19.88 14.61
C VAL A 202 -1.60 -20.69 13.58
N PRO A 203 -2.61 -21.48 13.98
CA PRO A 203 -3.41 -22.23 13.03
C PRO A 203 -4.14 -21.26 12.10
N LEU A 204 -3.80 -21.31 10.81
CA LEU A 204 -4.47 -20.54 9.76
C LEU A 204 -5.81 -21.22 9.46
N ASN A 205 -6.80 -21.04 10.34
CA ASN A 205 -8.18 -21.47 10.07
C ASN A 205 -8.71 -20.63 8.91
N ASN A 206 -8.57 -21.15 7.71
CA ASN A 206 -8.94 -20.46 6.49
C ASN A 206 -10.38 -20.80 6.15
N VAL A 207 -11.25 -19.81 6.24
CA VAL A 207 -12.67 -19.97 5.96
C VAL A 207 -13.01 -19.16 4.73
N ASP A 208 -13.67 -19.79 3.77
CA ASP A 208 -14.13 -19.10 2.56
C ASP A 208 -15.52 -18.48 2.78
N LEU A 209 -15.84 -17.44 2.03
CA LEU A 209 -17.14 -16.78 2.13
C LEU A 209 -18.30 -17.74 1.82
N SER A 210 -18.09 -18.67 0.88
CA SER A 210 -19.05 -19.72 0.56
C SER A 210 -19.35 -20.64 1.76
N GLU A 211 -18.36 -20.93 2.61
CA GLU A 211 -18.57 -21.68 3.85
C GLU A 211 -19.42 -20.89 4.87
N TYR A 212 -19.14 -19.59 5.02
CA TYR A 212 -19.94 -18.73 5.91
C TYR A 212 -21.41 -18.69 5.50
N PHE A 213 -21.68 -18.54 4.21
CA PHE A 213 -23.05 -18.40 3.71
C PHE A 213 -23.77 -19.76 3.62
N TRP A 214 -23.18 -20.77 3.00
CA TRP A 214 -23.86 -22.03 2.76
C TRP A 214 -23.83 -22.93 3.99
N VAL A 215 -22.67 -23.12 4.62
CA VAL A 215 -22.52 -24.07 5.72
C VAL A 215 -23.02 -23.46 7.03
N ARG A 216 -22.52 -22.28 7.42
CA ARG A 216 -22.83 -21.74 8.76
C ARG A 216 -24.22 -21.11 8.85
N MET A 217 -24.67 -20.43 7.80
CA MET A 217 -25.98 -19.76 7.81
C MET A 217 -27.11 -20.68 7.34
N LEU A 218 -26.88 -21.50 6.31
CA LEU A 218 -27.94 -22.32 5.68
C LEU A 218 -27.82 -23.82 5.96
N ASN A 219 -26.75 -24.29 6.62
CA ASN A 219 -26.47 -25.73 6.84
C ASN A 219 -26.47 -26.57 5.56
N ILE A 220 -26.11 -25.97 4.43
CA ILE A 220 -25.97 -26.62 3.13
C ILE A 220 -24.48 -26.82 2.86
N VAL A 221 -24.09 -28.07 2.60
CA VAL A 221 -22.73 -28.42 2.19
C VAL A 221 -22.72 -28.66 0.70
N TRP A 222 -21.98 -27.82 -0.03
CA TRP A 222 -21.70 -28.06 -1.43
C TRP A 222 -20.49 -28.98 -1.59
N PRO A 223 -20.48 -29.88 -2.59
CA PRO A 223 -19.35 -30.77 -2.80
C PRO A 223 -18.08 -29.99 -3.17
N SER A 224 -16.95 -30.46 -2.68
CA SER A 224 -15.61 -29.99 -3.03
C SER A 224 -14.69 -31.22 -3.14
N PRO A 225 -14.06 -31.50 -4.31
CA PRO A 225 -14.08 -30.69 -5.54
C PRO A 225 -15.40 -30.80 -6.31
N ALA A 226 -15.76 -29.72 -7.02
CA ALA A 226 -16.95 -29.65 -7.88
C ALA A 226 -16.58 -29.40 -9.34
N SER A 227 -17.52 -29.62 -10.26
CA SER A 227 -17.35 -29.29 -11.68
C SER A 227 -18.61 -28.63 -12.26
N GLY A 228 -18.42 -27.82 -13.31
CA GLY A 228 -19.50 -27.15 -14.02
C GLY A 228 -20.27 -26.14 -13.17
N GLY A 229 -21.60 -26.09 -13.33
CA GLY A 229 -22.46 -25.10 -12.69
C GLY A 229 -22.49 -25.16 -11.16
N VAL A 230 -22.05 -26.27 -10.56
CA VAL A 230 -21.99 -26.42 -9.09
C VAL A 230 -20.98 -25.45 -8.46
N ILE A 231 -19.86 -25.17 -9.15
CA ILE A 231 -18.86 -24.19 -8.70
C ILE A 231 -19.50 -22.80 -8.63
N LEU A 232 -20.27 -22.43 -9.65
CA LEU A 232 -20.94 -21.13 -9.71
C LEU A 232 -21.97 -20.97 -8.59
N MET A 233 -22.70 -22.03 -8.23
CA MET A 233 -23.65 -21.99 -7.13
C MET A 233 -22.94 -21.91 -5.77
N ARG A 234 -21.85 -22.66 -5.58
CA ARG A 234 -21.03 -22.61 -4.37
C ARG A 234 -20.47 -21.21 -4.13
N GLU A 235 -19.88 -20.60 -5.16
CA GLU A 235 -19.23 -19.29 -5.07
C GLU A 235 -20.17 -18.11 -5.38
N LEU A 236 -21.46 -18.36 -5.60
CA LEU A 236 -22.46 -17.34 -5.93
C LEU A 236 -22.45 -16.15 -4.96
N PRO A 237 -22.39 -16.33 -3.62
CA PRO A 237 -22.35 -15.21 -2.69
C PRO A 237 -21.14 -14.30 -2.91
N GLY A 238 -19.96 -14.89 -3.18
CA GLY A 238 -18.74 -14.16 -3.49
C GLY A 238 -18.80 -13.44 -4.82
N ILE A 239 -19.27 -14.11 -5.87
CA ILE A 239 -19.44 -13.52 -7.21
C ILE A 239 -20.39 -12.33 -7.15
N VAL A 240 -21.55 -12.49 -6.50
CA VAL A 240 -22.51 -11.39 -6.32
C VAL A 240 -21.88 -10.24 -5.54
N LEU A 241 -21.15 -10.52 -4.45
CA LEU A 241 -20.50 -9.47 -3.67
C LEU A 241 -19.47 -8.69 -4.50
N VAL A 242 -18.63 -9.37 -5.28
CA VAL A 242 -17.62 -8.72 -6.14
C VAL A 242 -18.29 -7.90 -7.24
N LEU A 243 -19.36 -8.42 -7.88
CA LEU A 243 -20.11 -7.67 -8.90
C LEU A 243 -20.82 -6.45 -8.31
N LEU A 244 -21.43 -6.58 -7.14
CA LEU A 244 -22.03 -5.45 -6.43
C LEU A 244 -20.98 -4.39 -6.11
N TYR A 245 -19.80 -4.81 -5.65
CA TYR A 245 -18.70 -3.92 -5.29
C TYR A 245 -18.14 -3.15 -6.49
N PHE A 246 -17.89 -3.80 -7.63
CA PHE A 246 -17.27 -3.12 -8.78
C PHE A 246 -18.25 -2.57 -9.82
N LEU A 247 -19.48 -3.09 -9.92
CA LEU A 247 -20.45 -2.63 -10.93
C LEU A 247 -21.57 -1.77 -10.36
N VAL A 248 -22.06 -2.07 -9.15
CA VAL A 248 -23.22 -1.37 -8.56
C VAL A 248 -22.78 -0.21 -7.65
N LEU A 249 -21.69 -0.38 -6.91
CA LEU A 249 -21.20 0.66 -6.01
C LEU A 249 -20.74 1.94 -6.75
N PRO A 250 -20.01 1.91 -7.89
CA PRO A 250 -19.62 3.13 -8.59
C PRO A 250 -20.80 4.03 -9.04
N PRO A 251 -21.86 3.53 -9.71
CA PRO A 251 -23.00 4.37 -10.05
C PRO A 251 -23.81 4.80 -8.82
N LEU A 252 -23.82 4.02 -7.74
CA LEU A 252 -24.44 4.42 -6.48
C LEU A 252 -23.69 5.62 -5.86
N LEU A 253 -22.35 5.54 -5.78
CA LEU A 253 -21.49 6.63 -5.32
C LEU A 253 -21.63 7.88 -6.20
N ALA A 254 -21.90 7.71 -7.49
CA ALA A 254 -22.11 8.82 -8.43
C ALA A 254 -23.39 9.59 -8.12
N LYS A 255 -24.41 8.91 -7.56
CA LYS A 255 -25.67 9.54 -7.16
C LYS A 255 -25.59 10.16 -5.76
N THR A 256 -24.75 9.64 -4.88
CA THR A 256 -24.67 10.03 -3.46
C THR A 256 -23.47 10.95 -3.18
N ILE A 257 -22.31 10.38 -2.83
CA ILE A 257 -21.16 11.08 -2.26
C ILE A 257 -20.35 11.80 -3.35
N PHE A 258 -20.12 11.15 -4.48
CA PHE A 258 -19.28 11.68 -5.56
C PHE A 258 -20.07 12.33 -6.70
N ARG A 259 -21.30 12.78 -6.43
CA ARG A 259 -22.15 13.43 -7.44
C ARG A 259 -21.49 14.63 -8.11
N GLN A 260 -20.80 15.48 -7.35
CA GLN A 260 -20.10 16.64 -7.90
C GLN A 260 -18.92 16.23 -8.78
N PHE A 261 -18.20 15.17 -8.41
CA PHE A 261 -17.09 14.63 -9.20
C PHE A 261 -17.60 14.02 -10.51
N PHE A 262 -18.69 13.25 -10.47
CA PHE A 262 -19.30 12.67 -11.67
C PHE A 262 -19.71 13.74 -12.70
N ILE A 263 -20.35 14.82 -12.24
CA ILE A 263 -20.78 15.92 -13.13
C ILE A 263 -19.58 16.63 -13.78
N ARG A 264 -18.48 16.84 -13.03
CA ARG A 264 -17.30 17.55 -13.54
C ARG A 264 -16.39 16.69 -14.42
N MET A 265 -16.24 15.41 -14.09
CA MET A 265 -15.30 14.49 -14.76
C MET A 265 -15.91 13.80 -15.98
N GLY A 266 -17.23 13.69 -16.03
CA GLY A 266 -17.94 12.86 -17.00
C GLY A 266 -17.81 11.37 -16.68
N PHE A 267 -18.49 10.55 -17.49
CA PHE A 267 -18.68 9.12 -17.21
C PHE A 267 -17.36 8.34 -17.14
N ALA A 268 -16.54 8.34 -18.19
CA ALA A 268 -15.36 7.48 -18.27
C ALA A 268 -14.32 7.77 -17.18
N ARG A 269 -13.94 9.04 -16.99
CA ARG A 269 -12.93 9.45 -16.00
C ARG A 269 -13.37 9.15 -14.58
N TYR A 270 -14.66 9.37 -14.29
CA TYR A 270 -15.24 9.04 -12.99
C TYR A 270 -15.16 7.53 -12.71
N PHE A 271 -15.57 6.69 -13.66
CA PHE A 271 -15.55 5.24 -13.46
C PHE A 271 -14.13 4.70 -13.27
N VAL A 272 -13.15 5.21 -14.02
CA VAL A 272 -11.73 4.86 -13.80
C VAL A 272 -11.29 5.24 -12.40
N MET A 273 -11.53 6.48 -11.99
CA MET A 273 -11.13 7.00 -10.68
C MET A 273 -11.78 6.22 -9.53
N VAL A 274 -13.09 5.96 -9.57
CA VAL A 274 -13.76 5.20 -8.52
C VAL A 274 -13.32 3.74 -8.48
N ASN A 275 -13.14 3.08 -9.64
CA ASN A 275 -12.65 1.70 -9.62
C ASN A 275 -11.24 1.59 -9.03
N LEU A 276 -10.34 2.54 -9.33
CA LEU A 276 -9.02 2.60 -8.70
C LEU A 276 -9.11 2.80 -7.19
N LEU A 277 -10.01 3.68 -6.71
CA LEU A 277 -10.25 3.86 -5.27
C LEU A 277 -10.81 2.60 -4.61
N LEU A 278 -11.72 1.89 -5.28
CA LEU A 278 -12.31 0.65 -4.78
C LEU A 278 -11.28 -0.47 -4.71
N VAL A 279 -10.37 -0.57 -5.69
CA VAL A 279 -9.23 -1.50 -5.65
C VAL A 279 -8.31 -1.13 -4.49
N MET A 280 -7.99 0.14 -4.31
CA MET A 280 -7.17 0.61 -3.19
C MET A 280 -7.83 0.28 -1.84
N ALA A 281 -9.14 0.46 -1.71
CA ALA A 281 -9.91 0.13 -0.51
C ALA A 281 -10.10 -1.38 -0.29
N ALA A 282 -10.00 -2.20 -1.34
CA ALA A 282 -10.16 -3.66 -1.23
C ALA A 282 -9.11 -4.28 -0.32
N LEU A 283 -7.87 -3.78 -0.33
CA LEU A 283 -6.80 -4.28 0.54
C LEU A 283 -7.11 -4.11 2.04
N PRO A 284 -7.34 -2.90 2.58
CA PRO A 284 -7.66 -2.75 4.01
C PRO A 284 -8.98 -3.44 4.38
N ILE A 285 -9.98 -3.47 3.49
CA ILE A 285 -11.22 -4.25 3.72
C ILE A 285 -10.88 -5.73 3.89
N LYS A 286 -10.07 -6.31 2.98
CA LYS A 286 -9.64 -7.71 3.05
C LYS A 286 -8.83 -7.99 4.32
N MET A 287 -7.95 -7.07 4.74
CA MET A 287 -7.20 -7.18 5.99
C MET A 287 -8.13 -7.26 7.21
N ILE A 288 -9.14 -6.39 7.27
CA ILE A 288 -10.15 -6.41 8.35
C ILE A 288 -10.94 -7.71 8.32
N LEU A 289 -11.41 -8.16 7.15
CA LEU A 289 -12.14 -9.43 7.01
C LEU A 289 -11.28 -10.62 7.46
N ARG A 290 -9.99 -10.59 7.15
CA ARG A 290 -9.02 -11.61 7.55
C ARG A 290 -8.83 -11.63 9.07
N TRP A 291 -8.67 -10.47 9.71
CA TRP A 291 -8.42 -10.40 11.16
C TRP A 291 -9.66 -10.62 12.01
N ALA A 292 -10.82 -10.11 11.59
CA ALA A 292 -12.06 -10.21 12.36
C ALA A 292 -12.80 -11.54 12.16
N PHE A 293 -12.76 -12.10 10.94
CA PHE A 293 -13.56 -13.27 10.58
C PHE A 293 -12.74 -14.44 10.03
N ASN A 294 -11.40 -14.37 10.03
CA ASN A 294 -10.54 -15.40 9.43
C ASN A 294 -10.90 -15.74 7.97
N LEU A 295 -11.52 -14.79 7.26
CA LEU A 295 -11.94 -14.97 5.87
C LEU A 295 -10.71 -15.02 4.98
N LYS A 296 -10.51 -16.14 4.26
CA LYS A 296 -9.41 -16.29 3.31
C LYS A 296 -9.83 -15.85 1.92
N TYR A 297 -10.84 -16.51 1.34
CA TYR A 297 -11.30 -16.20 -0.02
C TYR A 297 -12.73 -15.67 0.00
N ILE A 298 -12.96 -14.61 -0.78
CA ILE A 298 -14.28 -14.11 -1.14
C ILE A 298 -14.85 -15.02 -2.24
N ILE A 299 -14.00 -15.41 -3.20
CA ILE A 299 -14.29 -16.42 -4.21
C ILE A 299 -13.14 -17.43 -4.17
N GLY A 300 -13.44 -18.68 -3.86
CA GLY A 300 -12.48 -19.77 -3.80
C GLY A 300 -12.77 -20.84 -4.85
N ILE A 301 -12.02 -20.84 -5.95
CA ILE A 301 -12.12 -21.87 -6.99
C ILE A 301 -10.78 -22.61 -7.09
N PRO A 302 -10.49 -23.52 -6.14
CA PRO A 302 -9.25 -24.29 -6.14
C PRO A 302 -9.09 -25.14 -7.40
N GLU A 303 -10.18 -25.55 -8.05
CA GLU A 303 -10.17 -26.36 -9.26
C GLU A 303 -9.51 -25.66 -10.46
N TYR A 304 -9.56 -24.32 -10.51
CA TYR A 304 -8.98 -23.50 -11.58
C TYR A 304 -7.88 -22.56 -11.06
N PHE A 305 -7.42 -22.74 -9.83
CA PHE A 305 -6.47 -21.83 -9.16
C PHE A 305 -6.93 -20.36 -9.18
N PHE A 306 -8.25 -20.14 -9.15
CA PHE A 306 -8.83 -18.80 -9.18
C PHE A 306 -9.40 -18.43 -7.81
N ASN A 307 -8.64 -17.64 -7.06
CA ASN A 307 -9.05 -17.18 -5.74
C ASN A 307 -8.90 -15.66 -5.59
N ILE A 308 -9.89 -15.03 -4.95
CA ILE A 308 -10.01 -13.58 -4.72
C ILE A 308 -10.23 -13.29 -3.23
#